data_AF-A0A6P8YMR7-F1
#
_entry.id   AF-A0A6P8YMR7-F1
#
_cell.length_a   1.000
_cell.length_b   1.000
_cell.length_c   1.000
_cell.angle_alpha   90.00
_cell.angle_beta   90.00
_cell.angle_gamma   90.00
#
_symmetry.space_group_name_H-M   'P 1'
#
loop_
_entity.id
_entity.type
_entity.pdbx_description
1 polymer ?
#
loop_
_entity_poly.entity_id
_entity_poly.type
_entity_poly.pdbx_seq_one_letter_code
_entity_poly.pdbx_strand_id
1 'polypeptide(L)'
;MEQSERPVCLEDAVDLHQVLHRDQRTVRVRVAVDAPRTATPRRLRRVARPPSECEQCQLAQLARRGVQPVCDLSVPQFRICHRHTSSSLRSRSSSSWFPVGSVIRWLLAALCVLALLPPRAMAAPTPTRSQPKWINPCGLNKQDVEQELEYQNESAASVTDLLQRIVTLSKNALDHAVQFRVAYVEETFQKDYEDHHRSWQIHHYDWLPNIPKQLGEKVQEEHLRAQSLEVALKDIYKYLQQYAVGLEQVVIDQKASGSSYKDKFDYDESLLRNVLCEVQVAMQEQGVVQHPDVSPDIMGPAFRDPTMNSTFRNVRDWIILRDYMNGLEYIIQTLEYFSKPQH
;
A
#
# COMPACT_ATOMS: atom_id res chain seq x y z
N MET A 1 -24.88 53.76 4.44
CA MET A 1 -25.37 52.67 3.56
C MET A 1 -24.47 51.47 3.83
N GLU A 2 -24.84 50.69 4.84
CA GLU A 2 -24.24 49.37 5.13
C GLU A 2 -24.71 48.38 4.06
N GLN A 3 -23.78 47.61 3.49
CA GLN A 3 -24.10 46.39 2.76
C GLN A 3 -23.64 45.21 3.60
N SER A 4 -24.65 44.45 4.04
CA SER A 4 -24.56 43.22 4.81
C SER A 4 -24.15 42.07 3.88
N GLU A 5 -22.99 41.48 4.16
CA GLU A 5 -22.57 40.20 3.58
C GLU A 5 -23.33 39.05 4.29
N ARG A 6 -23.89 38.14 3.49
CA ARG A 6 -24.36 36.83 3.96
C ARG A 6 -23.39 35.76 3.49
N PRO A 7 -23.02 34.77 4.33
CA PRO A 7 -22.22 33.65 3.89
C PRO A 7 -23.09 32.63 3.13
N VAL A 8 -22.60 32.19 1.98
CA VAL A 8 -23.12 31.04 1.23
C VAL A 8 -22.40 29.80 1.75
N CYS A 9 -23.15 28.86 2.34
CA CYS A 9 -22.64 27.53 2.67
C CYS A 9 -22.56 26.71 1.36
N LEU A 10 -21.35 26.25 1.03
CA LEU A 10 -21.10 25.28 -0.03
C LEU A 10 -21.30 23.87 0.55
N GLU A 11 -22.48 23.29 0.32
CA GLU A 11 -22.70 21.85 0.44
C GLU A 11 -22.78 21.28 -0.98
N ASP A 12 -21.69 20.71 -1.47
CA ASP A 12 -21.72 19.80 -2.62
C ASP A 12 -20.98 18.52 -2.21
N ALA A 13 -21.70 17.64 -1.52
CA ALA A 13 -21.31 16.25 -1.39
C ALA A 13 -21.60 15.57 -2.73
N VAL A 14 -20.56 15.16 -3.46
CA VAL A 14 -20.70 14.35 -4.67
C VAL A 14 -21.42 13.05 -4.31
N ASP A 15 -22.61 12.91 -4.88
CA ASP A 15 -23.52 11.80 -4.66
C ASP A 15 -22.95 10.49 -5.23
N LEU A 16 -22.38 9.66 -4.35
CA LEU A 16 -21.89 8.31 -4.65
C LEU A 16 -22.95 7.44 -5.36
N HIS A 17 -24.23 7.82 -5.26
CA HIS A 17 -25.36 7.14 -5.90
C HIS A 17 -25.45 7.39 -7.41
N GLN A 18 -24.90 8.49 -7.96
CA GLN A 18 -24.94 8.74 -9.41
C GLN A 18 -24.02 7.83 -10.22
N VAL A 19 -22.96 7.29 -9.60
CA VAL A 19 -22.07 6.31 -10.25
C VAL A 19 -22.77 4.96 -10.45
N LEU A 20 -23.88 4.68 -9.76
CA LEU A 20 -24.45 3.34 -9.63
C LEU A 20 -25.54 2.94 -10.63
N HIS A 21 -26.20 3.88 -11.32
CA HIS A 21 -27.41 3.54 -12.09
C HIS A 21 -27.22 3.24 -13.58
N ARG A 22 -25.98 3.28 -14.11
CA ARG A 22 -25.79 3.15 -15.57
C ARG A 22 -25.60 1.71 -16.09
N ASP A 23 -25.37 0.72 -15.23
CA ASP A 23 -24.87 -0.60 -15.68
C ASP A 23 -25.77 -1.81 -15.33
N GLN A 24 -27.10 -1.68 -15.51
CA GLN A 24 -28.05 -2.80 -15.42
C GLN A 24 -28.84 -3.09 -16.72
N ARG A 25 -28.27 -2.80 -17.91
CA ARG A 25 -28.89 -3.26 -19.17
C ARG A 25 -28.20 -4.51 -19.71
N THR A 26 -28.82 -5.64 -19.41
CA THR A 26 -28.54 -6.96 -19.98
C THR A 26 -28.82 -6.96 -21.48
N VAL A 27 -27.77 -7.07 -22.31
CA VAL A 27 -27.90 -7.39 -23.73
C VAL A 27 -27.86 -8.91 -23.88
N ARG A 28 -29.00 -9.51 -24.24
CA ARG A 28 -29.08 -10.92 -24.68
C ARG A 28 -28.52 -11.01 -26.11
N VAL A 29 -27.29 -11.48 -26.26
CA VAL A 29 -26.75 -11.92 -27.55
C VAL A 29 -27.01 -13.42 -27.71
N ARG A 30 -27.74 -13.80 -28.77
CA ARG A 30 -27.91 -15.20 -29.19
C ARG A 30 -26.59 -15.68 -29.80
N VAL A 31 -25.97 -16.68 -29.18
CA VAL A 31 -24.83 -17.42 -29.76
C VAL A 31 -25.40 -18.56 -30.61
N ALA A 32 -25.07 -18.55 -31.91
CA ALA A 32 -25.29 -19.69 -32.79
C ALA A 32 -24.26 -20.78 -32.46
N VAL A 33 -24.76 -21.99 -32.25
CA VAL A 33 -24.01 -23.19 -31.92
C VAL A 33 -23.58 -23.85 -33.23
N ASP A 34 -22.27 -23.97 -33.46
CA ASP A 34 -21.70 -24.95 -34.37
C ASP A 34 -20.74 -25.87 -33.61
N ALA A 35 -21.01 -27.16 -33.70
CA ALA A 35 -20.33 -28.26 -33.01
C ALA A 35 -19.27 -28.91 -33.95
N PRO A 36 -18.39 -29.81 -33.45
CA PRO A 36 -16.95 -29.70 -33.72
C PRO A 36 -16.40 -30.73 -34.73
N ARG A 37 -15.26 -30.40 -35.34
CA ARG A 37 -14.38 -31.38 -36.02
C ARG A 37 -13.28 -31.87 -35.07
N THR A 38 -13.27 -33.18 -34.91
CA THR A 38 -12.31 -34.01 -34.17
C THR A 38 -10.88 -33.86 -34.66
N ALA A 39 -9.93 -33.61 -33.75
CA ALA A 39 -8.50 -33.82 -33.97
C ALA A 39 -7.87 -34.50 -32.75
N THR A 40 -7.23 -35.65 -33.01
CA THR A 40 -6.50 -36.54 -32.10
C THR A 40 -5.32 -35.89 -31.38
N PRO A 41 -5.01 -36.28 -30.12
CA PRO A 41 -3.86 -35.73 -29.39
C PRO A 41 -2.56 -36.46 -29.75
N ARG A 42 -1.56 -35.70 -30.19
CA ARG A 42 -0.16 -36.15 -30.31
C ARG A 42 0.49 -36.15 -28.91
N ARG A 43 0.98 -37.32 -28.48
CA ARG A 43 1.81 -37.53 -27.28
C ARG A 43 3.07 -36.67 -27.34
N LEU A 44 3.22 -35.70 -26.44
CA LEU A 44 4.49 -35.06 -26.15
C LEU A 44 5.26 -35.92 -25.13
N ARG A 45 6.37 -36.52 -25.57
CA ARG A 45 7.39 -37.12 -24.69
C ARG A 45 8.08 -35.99 -23.92
N ARG A 46 7.93 -35.95 -22.60
CA ARG A 46 8.81 -35.16 -21.72
C ARG A 46 10.21 -35.76 -21.79
N VAL A 47 11.16 -35.00 -22.31
CA VAL A 47 12.59 -35.25 -22.14
C VAL A 47 12.97 -34.69 -20.77
N ALA A 48 13.37 -35.58 -19.85
CA ALA A 48 13.89 -35.17 -18.54
C ALA A 48 15.24 -34.47 -18.72
N ARG A 49 15.41 -33.29 -18.13
CA ARG A 49 16.71 -32.63 -18.01
C ARG A 49 17.58 -33.40 -17.02
N PRO A 50 18.90 -33.54 -17.27
CA PRO A 50 19.82 -33.98 -16.24
C PRO A 50 19.92 -32.93 -15.13
N PRO A 51 20.09 -33.34 -13.86
CA PRO A 51 20.19 -32.44 -12.72
C PRO A 51 21.44 -31.58 -12.80
N SER A 52 21.34 -30.36 -12.27
CA SER A 52 22.46 -29.41 -12.22
C SER A 52 23.55 -29.89 -11.24
N GLU A 53 24.79 -29.43 -11.41
CA GLU A 53 25.94 -29.80 -10.55
C GLU A 53 25.70 -29.51 -9.04
N CYS A 54 24.76 -28.62 -8.72
CA CYS A 54 24.36 -28.34 -7.33
C CYS A 54 23.47 -29.44 -6.72
N GLU A 55 22.60 -30.08 -7.51
CA GLU A 55 21.73 -31.18 -7.07
C GLU A 55 22.50 -32.49 -6.86
N GLN A 56 23.60 -32.70 -7.60
CA GLN A 56 24.49 -33.85 -7.40
C GLN A 56 25.21 -33.77 -6.04
N CYS A 57 25.48 -32.57 -5.53
CA CYS A 57 26.17 -32.39 -4.26
C CYS A 57 25.26 -32.69 -3.05
N GLN A 58 23.95 -32.38 -3.14
CA GLN A 58 22.97 -32.73 -2.09
C GLN A 58 22.66 -34.24 -2.05
N LEU A 59 22.57 -34.90 -3.21
CA LEU A 59 22.36 -36.35 -3.27
C LEU A 59 23.57 -37.15 -2.77
N ALA A 60 24.80 -36.65 -3.00
CA ALA A 60 26.01 -37.26 -2.46
C ALA A 60 26.15 -37.11 -0.93
N GLN A 61 25.61 -36.04 -0.34
CA GLN A 61 25.60 -35.84 1.12
C GLN A 61 24.56 -36.72 1.83
N LEU A 62 23.42 -37.02 1.18
CA LEU A 62 22.38 -37.91 1.74
C LEU A 62 22.81 -39.40 1.70
N ALA A 63 23.58 -39.81 0.70
CA ALA A 63 24.13 -41.17 0.62
C ALA A 63 25.18 -41.48 1.70
N ARG A 64 25.90 -40.48 2.22
CA ARG A 64 26.90 -40.66 3.29
C ARG A 64 26.32 -40.82 4.70
N ARG A 65 25.01 -40.58 4.88
CA ARG A 65 24.34 -40.68 6.19
C ARG A 65 23.51 -41.94 6.39
N GLY A 66 23.49 -42.86 5.43
CA GLY A 66 22.80 -44.16 5.59
C GLY A 66 21.29 -44.04 5.81
N VAL A 67 20.66 -42.96 5.37
CA VAL A 67 19.22 -42.74 5.50
C VAL A 67 18.55 -43.10 4.17
N GLN A 68 17.74 -44.15 4.15
CA GLN A 68 16.84 -44.42 3.03
C GLN A 68 15.64 -43.47 3.08
N PRO A 69 15.17 -42.93 1.93
CA PRO A 69 13.94 -42.17 1.88
C PRO A 69 12.74 -43.12 1.85
N VAL A 70 11.89 -43.05 2.88
CA VAL A 70 10.49 -43.49 2.80
C VAL A 70 9.68 -42.26 2.45
N CYS A 71 9.03 -42.26 1.29
CA CYS A 71 8.01 -41.29 0.95
C CYS A 71 6.73 -41.68 1.70
N ASP A 72 6.29 -40.88 2.66
CA ASP A 72 4.92 -40.95 3.14
C ASP A 72 4.30 -39.56 3.31
N LEU A 73 3.07 -39.45 2.80
CA LEU A 73 2.24 -38.26 2.71
C LEU A 73 1.47 -38.08 4.02
N SER A 74 1.83 -37.09 4.84
CA SER A 74 0.88 -36.43 5.75
C SER A 74 1.52 -35.30 6.56
N VAL A 75 0.91 -34.12 6.46
CA VAL A 75 0.97 -32.94 7.37
C VAL A 75 0.69 -33.42 8.83
N PRO A 76 1.23 -32.86 9.97
CA PRO A 76 1.26 -31.44 10.35
C PRO A 76 2.39 -30.93 11.31
N GLN A 77 2.34 -29.60 11.59
CA GLN A 77 2.64 -28.92 12.86
C GLN A 77 4.08 -28.87 13.42
N PHE A 78 4.63 -27.66 13.42
CA PHE A 78 5.69 -27.24 14.34
C PHE A 78 5.16 -27.14 15.78
N ARG A 79 5.68 -27.99 16.68
CA ARG A 79 5.75 -27.71 18.12
C ARG A 79 7.16 -27.95 18.63
N ILE A 80 7.59 -26.98 19.42
CA ILE A 80 8.87 -26.85 20.12
C ILE A 80 8.96 -27.93 21.20
N CYS A 81 10.03 -28.73 21.19
CA CYS A 81 10.35 -29.70 22.23
C CYS A 81 10.98 -28.99 23.45
N HIS A 82 10.26 -28.96 24.58
CA HIS A 82 10.88 -28.75 25.89
C HIS A 82 11.16 -30.11 26.55
N ARG A 83 12.37 -30.18 27.12
CA ARG A 83 13.04 -31.32 27.72
C ARG A 83 12.34 -31.73 29.04
N HIS A 84 11.88 -32.98 29.13
CA HIS A 84 11.49 -33.59 30.41
C HIS A 84 12.73 -34.19 31.11
N THR A 85 13.01 -33.73 32.32
CA THR A 85 13.77 -34.47 33.33
C THR A 85 12.79 -35.08 34.31
N SER A 86 12.85 -36.40 34.45
CA SER A 86 12.14 -37.17 35.45
C SER A 86 12.82 -37.06 36.81
N SER A 87 12.08 -36.70 37.85
CA SER A 87 12.34 -37.14 39.21
C SER A 87 11.01 -37.54 39.87
N SER A 88 11.00 -38.75 40.40
CA SER A 88 9.94 -39.26 41.26
C SER A 88 9.99 -38.51 42.60
N LEU A 89 8.84 -38.35 43.28
CA LEU A 89 8.74 -38.43 44.74
C LEU A 89 7.27 -38.47 45.20
N ARG A 90 6.95 -39.62 45.79
CA ARG A 90 6.04 -39.93 46.91
C ARG A 90 4.83 -39.02 47.20
N SER A 91 3.68 -39.69 47.19
CA SER A 91 2.47 -39.34 47.93
C SER A 91 2.72 -39.14 49.43
N ARG A 92 2.12 -38.10 50.00
CA ARG A 92 1.68 -38.09 51.40
C ARG A 92 0.43 -37.24 51.54
N SER A 93 -0.64 -37.88 51.99
CA SER A 93 -1.86 -37.26 52.46
C SER A 93 -1.61 -36.53 53.78
N SER A 94 -2.18 -35.34 53.95
CA SER A 94 -2.70 -34.94 55.26
C SER A 94 -3.80 -33.90 55.09
N SER A 95 -4.98 -34.28 55.56
CA SER A 95 -6.13 -33.45 55.83
C SER A 95 -5.83 -32.49 56.98
N SER A 96 -6.17 -31.21 56.82
CA SER A 96 -6.43 -30.34 57.95
C SER A 96 -7.61 -29.43 57.63
N TRP A 97 -8.67 -29.63 58.40
CA TRP A 97 -9.85 -28.79 58.42
C TRP A 97 -9.50 -27.47 59.12
N PHE A 98 -9.78 -26.34 58.46
CA PHE A 98 -9.86 -25.03 59.10
C PHE A 98 -11.23 -24.39 58.80
N PRO A 99 -11.88 -23.74 59.78
CA PRO A 99 -13.26 -23.30 59.66
C PRO A 99 -13.39 -22.04 58.78
N VAL A 100 -14.04 -22.20 57.62
CA VAL A 100 -14.26 -21.21 56.54
C VAL A 100 -15.43 -20.24 56.86
N GLY A 101 -15.65 -19.92 58.14
CA GLY A 101 -16.84 -19.18 58.56
C GLY A 101 -16.73 -17.65 58.51
N SER A 102 -15.52 -17.08 58.58
CA SER A 102 -15.35 -15.64 58.88
C SER A 102 -14.78 -14.80 57.73
N VAL A 103 -14.12 -15.43 56.75
CA VAL A 103 -13.45 -14.70 55.65
C VAL A 103 -14.44 -14.30 54.54
N ILE A 104 -15.52 -15.07 54.35
CA ILE A 104 -16.53 -14.84 53.30
C ILE A 104 -17.34 -13.55 53.57
N ARG A 105 -17.57 -13.20 54.84
CA ARG A 105 -18.32 -11.98 55.20
C ARG A 105 -17.55 -10.70 54.89
N TRP A 106 -16.23 -10.69 55.01
CA TRP A 106 -15.40 -9.55 54.65
C TRP A 106 -15.23 -9.38 53.13
N LEU A 107 -15.18 -10.49 52.38
CA LEU A 107 -15.12 -10.46 50.92
C LEU A 107 -16.41 -9.90 50.28
N LEU A 108 -17.59 -10.24 50.81
CA LEU A 108 -18.87 -9.73 50.29
C LEU A 108 -19.10 -8.24 50.61
N ALA A 109 -18.64 -7.76 51.77
CA ALA A 109 -18.70 -6.35 52.12
C ALA A 109 -17.76 -5.50 51.24
N ALA A 110 -16.55 -5.98 50.97
CA ALA A 110 -15.62 -5.31 50.06
C ALA A 110 -16.13 -5.26 48.62
N LEU A 111 -16.83 -6.32 48.15
CA LEU A 111 -17.43 -6.37 46.82
C LEU A 111 -18.56 -5.33 46.64
N CYS A 112 -19.35 -5.07 47.69
CA CYS A 112 -20.44 -4.08 47.64
C CYS A 112 -19.93 -2.63 47.62
N VAL A 113 -18.80 -2.33 48.27
CA VAL A 113 -18.21 -0.98 48.26
C VAL A 113 -17.57 -0.65 46.90
N LEU A 114 -17.04 -1.65 46.20
CA LEU A 114 -16.50 -1.48 44.84
C LEU A 114 -17.58 -1.26 43.77
N ALA A 115 -18.83 -1.70 44.00
CA ALA A 115 -19.94 -1.53 43.06
C ALA A 115 -20.61 -0.14 43.12
N LEU A 116 -20.26 0.69 44.11
CA LEU A 116 -20.80 2.05 44.28
C LEU A 116 -19.88 3.15 43.74
N LEU A 117 -18.74 2.78 43.15
CA LEU A 117 -17.91 3.74 42.42
C LEU A 117 -18.49 3.97 41.02
N PRO A 118 -18.74 5.23 40.61
CA PRO A 118 -19.19 5.51 39.26
C PRO A 118 -18.15 4.94 38.27
N PRO A 119 -18.57 4.35 37.14
CA PRO A 119 -17.64 3.94 36.11
C PRO A 119 -16.89 5.19 35.64
N ARG A 120 -15.64 5.33 36.09
CA ARG A 120 -14.68 6.17 35.39
C ARG A 120 -14.56 5.54 34.02
N ALA A 121 -15.19 6.17 33.03
CA ALA A 121 -14.88 5.94 31.64
C ALA A 121 -13.38 6.21 31.51
N MET A 122 -12.58 5.15 31.60
CA MET A 122 -11.22 5.15 31.12
C MET A 122 -11.39 5.29 29.61
N ALA A 123 -11.50 6.52 29.13
CA ALA A 123 -11.19 6.80 27.74
C ALA A 123 -9.79 6.25 27.55
N ALA A 124 -9.69 5.13 26.85
CA ALA A 124 -8.41 4.58 26.45
C ALA A 124 -7.65 5.72 25.78
N PRO A 125 -6.41 6.01 26.18
CA PRO A 125 -5.62 7.02 25.50
C PRO A 125 -5.62 6.66 24.02
N THR A 126 -6.17 7.55 23.20
CA THR A 126 -6.11 7.43 21.75
C THR A 126 -4.64 7.19 21.41
N PRO A 127 -4.28 6.09 20.74
CA PRO A 127 -2.89 5.89 20.35
C PRO A 127 -2.50 7.14 19.56
N THR A 128 -1.49 7.87 20.05
CA THR A 128 -0.87 8.98 19.33
C THR A 128 -0.56 8.44 17.95
N ARG A 129 -1.32 8.87 16.95
CA ARG A 129 -1.21 8.39 15.58
C ARG A 129 0.25 8.60 15.20
N SER A 130 0.98 7.50 15.02
CA SER A 130 2.35 7.56 14.52
C SER A 130 2.35 8.44 13.28
N GLN A 131 3.33 9.34 13.16
CA GLN A 131 3.44 10.25 12.03
C GLN A 131 3.25 9.48 10.70
N PRO A 132 2.42 9.97 9.76
CA PRO A 132 2.22 9.31 8.48
C PRO A 132 3.53 9.07 7.74
N LYS A 133 3.67 7.91 7.09
CA LYS A 133 4.94 7.45 6.48
C LYS A 133 5.50 8.37 5.38
N TRP A 134 4.65 9.20 4.79
CA TRP A 134 5.00 10.15 3.73
C TRP A 134 5.40 11.54 4.25
N ILE A 135 5.30 11.78 5.56
CA ILE A 135 5.80 13.00 6.19
C ILE A 135 7.21 12.70 6.69
N ASN A 136 8.19 13.40 6.11
CA ASN A 136 9.62 13.16 6.37
C ASN A 136 10.06 11.71 6.09
N PRO A 137 9.84 11.20 4.86
CA PRO A 137 10.14 9.82 4.48
C PRO A 137 11.60 9.41 4.71
N CYS A 138 12.54 10.36 4.64
CA CYS A 138 13.97 10.13 4.86
C CYS A 138 14.40 10.26 6.33
N GLY A 139 13.57 10.80 7.21
CA GLY A 139 13.97 11.12 8.59
C GLY A 139 14.94 12.30 8.70
N LEU A 140 14.91 13.25 7.75
CA LEU A 140 15.73 14.46 7.77
C LEU A 140 15.27 15.39 8.91
N ASN A 141 16.21 15.95 9.66
CA ASN A 141 15.89 16.80 10.81
C ASN A 141 15.65 18.24 10.34
N LYS A 142 14.45 18.80 10.61
CA LYS A 142 14.04 20.12 10.10
C LYS A 142 14.94 21.27 10.58
N GLN A 143 15.57 21.13 11.75
CA GLN A 143 16.46 22.16 12.32
C GLN A 143 17.84 22.22 11.66
N ASP A 144 18.33 21.07 11.19
CA ASP A 144 19.64 21.00 10.52
C ASP A 144 19.54 21.59 9.10
N VAL A 145 18.35 21.51 8.48
CA VAL A 145 18.07 22.02 7.12
C VAL A 145 18.10 23.54 7.03
N GLU A 146 17.55 24.28 7.99
CA GLU A 146 17.59 25.75 7.96
C GLU A 146 19.01 26.29 8.20
N GLN A 147 19.86 25.54 8.90
CA GLN A 147 21.22 25.93 9.26
C GLN A 147 22.27 25.54 8.21
N GLU A 148 22.07 24.45 7.45
CA GLU A 148 22.98 24.02 6.38
C GLU A 148 22.85 24.81 5.07
N LEU A 149 21.70 25.44 4.82
CA LEU A 149 21.51 26.31 3.64
C LEU A 149 22.46 27.52 3.62
N GLU A 150 23.11 27.83 4.75
CA GLU A 150 24.09 28.92 4.87
C GLU A 150 25.54 28.49 4.56
N TYR A 151 25.84 27.19 4.41
CA TYR A 151 27.23 26.69 4.40
C TYR A 151 27.65 25.75 3.26
N GLN A 152 26.79 25.40 2.30
CA GLN A 152 27.15 24.39 1.29
C GLN A 152 27.80 25.00 0.03
N ASN A 153 29.11 24.82 -0.09
CA ASN A 153 29.83 25.01 -1.36
C ASN A 153 30.83 23.87 -1.69
N GLU A 154 30.77 22.73 -0.99
CA GLU A 154 31.71 21.63 -1.22
C GLU A 154 30.97 20.29 -1.23
N SER A 155 30.70 19.77 -2.44
CA SER A 155 30.09 18.47 -2.80
C SER A 155 28.57 18.39 -3.08
N ALA A 156 27.93 19.48 -3.49
CA ALA A 156 26.59 19.40 -4.11
C ALA A 156 26.60 18.42 -5.29
N ALA A 157 25.76 17.38 -5.23
CA ALA A 157 25.53 16.53 -6.39
C ALA A 157 25.04 17.41 -7.55
N SER A 158 25.47 17.13 -8.78
CA SER A 158 24.92 17.84 -9.93
C SER A 158 23.40 17.74 -9.92
N VAL A 159 22.69 18.83 -10.24
CA VAL A 159 21.23 18.84 -10.36
C VAL A 159 20.78 17.68 -11.24
N THR A 160 21.46 17.45 -12.35
CA THR A 160 21.20 16.33 -13.26
C THR A 160 21.29 14.96 -12.57
N ASP A 161 22.26 14.75 -11.67
CA ASP A 161 22.41 13.49 -10.94
C ASP A 161 21.29 13.28 -9.90
N LEU A 162 20.82 14.36 -9.27
CA LEU A 162 19.66 14.32 -8.37
C LEU A 162 18.39 13.94 -9.14
N LEU A 163 18.12 14.62 -10.27
CA LEU A 163 16.95 14.33 -11.10
C LEU A 163 17.00 12.91 -11.66
N GLN A 164 18.16 12.44 -12.10
CA GLN A 164 18.33 11.10 -12.65
C GLN A 164 18.07 9.99 -11.62
N ARG A 165 18.42 10.21 -10.34
CA ARG A 165 18.08 9.28 -9.24
C ARG A 165 16.57 9.18 -9.06
N ILE A 166 15.87 10.31 -8.99
CA ILE A 166 14.40 10.34 -8.87
C ILE A 166 13.75 9.65 -10.07
N VAL A 167 14.21 9.93 -11.29
CA VAL A 167 13.72 9.27 -12.51
C VAL A 167 13.90 7.76 -12.44
N THR A 168 15.06 7.30 -11.98
CA THR A 168 15.36 5.85 -11.87
C THR A 168 14.45 5.16 -10.87
N LEU A 169 14.26 5.75 -9.68
CA LEU A 169 13.33 5.19 -8.69
C LEU A 169 11.88 5.22 -9.17
N SER A 170 11.47 6.29 -9.85
CA SER A 170 10.12 6.42 -10.40
C SER A 170 9.85 5.39 -11.49
N LYS A 171 10.86 5.07 -12.33
CA LYS A 171 10.79 3.98 -13.31
C LYS A 171 10.63 2.63 -12.63
N ASN A 172 11.42 2.35 -11.59
CA ASN A 172 11.30 1.09 -10.83
C ASN A 172 9.90 0.94 -10.20
N ALA A 173 9.38 2.03 -9.62
CA ALA A 173 8.04 2.08 -9.06
C ALA A 173 6.95 1.84 -10.12
N LEU A 174 7.09 2.48 -11.29
CA LEU A 174 6.15 2.35 -12.39
C LEU A 174 6.17 0.93 -12.97
N ASP A 175 7.36 0.40 -13.22
CA ASP A 175 7.56 -0.94 -13.76
C ASP A 175 6.92 -2.00 -12.86
N HIS A 176 7.05 -1.86 -11.53
CA HIS A 176 6.41 -2.78 -10.61
C HIS A 176 4.87 -2.69 -10.68
N ALA A 177 4.29 -1.49 -10.63
CA ALA A 177 2.84 -1.29 -10.77
C ALA A 177 2.30 -1.84 -12.10
N VAL A 178 3.03 -1.59 -13.20
CA VAL A 178 2.72 -2.10 -14.55
C VAL A 178 2.71 -3.63 -14.59
N GLN A 179 3.62 -4.30 -13.89
CA GLN A 179 3.76 -5.76 -13.96
C GLN A 179 2.54 -6.51 -13.44
N PHE A 180 1.82 -5.98 -12.46
CA PHE A 180 0.68 -6.69 -11.87
C PHE A 180 -0.68 -6.09 -12.24
N ARG A 181 -0.76 -4.91 -12.85
CA ARG A 181 -2.04 -4.22 -13.13
C ARG A 181 -3.02 -5.05 -13.96
N VAL A 182 -2.53 -5.79 -14.96
CA VAL A 182 -3.38 -6.58 -15.86
C VAL A 182 -4.02 -7.72 -15.08
N ALA A 183 -3.19 -8.51 -14.39
CA ALA A 183 -3.66 -9.59 -13.53
C ALA A 183 -4.64 -9.06 -12.47
N TYR A 184 -4.31 -7.94 -11.81
CA TYR A 184 -5.17 -7.31 -10.82
C TYR A 184 -6.56 -7.02 -11.37
N VAL A 185 -6.65 -6.43 -12.56
CA VAL A 185 -7.93 -6.10 -13.18
C VAL A 185 -8.70 -7.37 -13.58
N GLU A 186 -8.03 -8.28 -14.28
CA GLU A 186 -8.66 -9.49 -14.80
C GLU A 186 -9.16 -10.41 -13.68
N GLU A 187 -8.37 -10.60 -12.62
CA GLU A 187 -8.74 -11.47 -11.49
C GLU A 187 -9.81 -10.81 -10.60
N THR A 188 -9.69 -9.50 -10.33
CA THR A 188 -10.58 -8.79 -9.40
C THR A 188 -11.95 -8.49 -10.01
N PHE A 189 -11.99 -8.11 -11.29
CA PHE A 189 -13.22 -7.67 -11.94
C PHE A 189 -13.76 -8.67 -12.97
N GLN A 190 -13.01 -9.71 -13.32
CA GLN A 190 -13.39 -10.68 -14.36
C GLN A 190 -13.68 -9.98 -15.70
N LYS A 191 -12.88 -8.97 -16.03
CA LYS A 191 -12.97 -8.15 -17.23
C LYS A 191 -11.60 -8.01 -17.88
N ASP A 192 -11.59 -7.85 -19.20
CA ASP A 192 -10.38 -7.46 -19.94
C ASP A 192 -9.83 -6.13 -19.41
N TYR A 193 -8.50 -6.04 -19.36
CA TYR A 193 -7.80 -4.87 -18.82
C TYR A 193 -8.14 -3.59 -19.60
N GLU A 194 -8.10 -3.61 -20.93
CA GLU A 194 -8.32 -2.43 -21.76
C GLU A 194 -9.78 -1.96 -21.69
N ASP A 195 -10.73 -2.89 -21.67
CA ASP A 195 -12.14 -2.58 -21.49
C ASP A 195 -12.43 -1.94 -20.12
N HIS A 196 -11.84 -2.49 -19.06
CA HIS A 196 -11.97 -1.94 -17.72
C HIS A 196 -11.31 -0.56 -17.62
N HIS A 197 -10.09 -0.41 -18.13
CA HIS A 197 -9.37 0.86 -18.13
C HIS A 197 -10.16 1.95 -18.84
N ARG A 198 -10.66 1.69 -20.05
CA ARG A 198 -11.49 2.65 -20.81
C ARG A 198 -12.78 3.03 -20.08
N SER A 199 -13.43 2.06 -19.43
CA SER A 199 -14.67 2.30 -18.69
C SER A 199 -14.48 3.28 -17.53
N TRP A 200 -13.31 3.24 -16.89
CA TRP A 200 -13.00 4.06 -15.72
C TRP A 200 -12.11 5.26 -16.03
N GLN A 201 -11.57 5.42 -17.24
CA GLN A 201 -10.55 6.42 -17.57
C GLN A 201 -10.91 7.87 -17.18
N ILE A 202 -12.20 8.22 -17.24
CA ILE A 202 -12.69 9.57 -16.93
C ILE A 202 -12.95 9.80 -15.43
N HIS A 203 -12.97 8.74 -14.62
CA HIS A 203 -13.24 8.84 -13.20
C HIS A 203 -11.97 9.21 -12.47
N HIS A 204 -12.00 10.28 -11.69
CA HIS A 204 -10.88 10.75 -10.87
C HIS A 204 -11.42 11.17 -9.50
N TYR A 205 -10.58 11.13 -8.46
CA TYR A 205 -10.95 11.63 -7.15
C TYR A 205 -10.38 13.03 -6.96
N ASP A 206 -11.21 13.99 -6.55
CA ASP A 206 -10.82 15.41 -6.43
C ASP A 206 -9.65 15.66 -5.47
N TRP A 207 -9.38 14.75 -4.54
CA TRP A 207 -8.27 14.82 -3.59
C TRP A 207 -6.96 14.24 -4.15
N LEU A 208 -6.99 13.54 -5.28
CA LEU A 208 -5.79 13.08 -5.99
C LEU A 208 -5.20 14.24 -6.83
N PRO A 209 -3.94 14.11 -7.27
CA PRO A 209 -3.33 15.10 -8.15
C PRO A 209 -4.05 15.24 -9.49
N ASN A 210 -4.42 16.49 -9.85
CA ASN A 210 -4.96 16.79 -11.17
C ASN A 210 -3.81 17.04 -12.17
N ILE A 211 -3.43 15.99 -12.89
CA ILE A 211 -2.31 16.00 -13.83
C ILE A 211 -2.83 16.20 -15.26
N PRO A 212 -2.23 17.08 -16.07
CA PRO A 212 -2.71 17.41 -17.42
C PRO A 212 -2.31 16.36 -18.48
N LYS A 213 -2.50 15.07 -18.19
CA LYS A 213 -2.35 13.95 -19.12
C LYS A 213 -3.11 12.72 -18.62
N GLN A 214 -3.41 11.80 -19.54
CA GLN A 214 -3.86 10.45 -19.19
C GLN A 214 -2.70 9.46 -19.13
N LEU A 215 -2.98 8.28 -18.56
CA LEU A 215 -2.02 7.18 -18.48
C LEU A 215 -1.58 6.76 -19.90
N GLY A 216 -0.28 6.62 -20.12
CA GLY A 216 0.31 6.30 -21.41
C GLY A 216 0.49 7.48 -22.37
N GLU A 217 -0.05 8.67 -22.05
CA GLU A 217 0.11 9.87 -22.88
C GLU A 217 1.43 10.61 -22.58
N LYS A 218 1.84 11.49 -23.50
CA LYS A 218 2.95 12.42 -23.27
C LYS A 218 2.44 13.69 -22.58
N VAL A 219 3.23 14.23 -21.65
CA VAL A 219 3.00 15.57 -21.10
C VAL A 219 3.17 16.58 -22.22
N GLN A 220 2.24 17.53 -22.34
CA GLN A 220 2.34 18.61 -23.33
C GLN A 220 3.59 19.45 -23.07
N GLU A 221 4.34 19.77 -24.13
CA GLU A 221 5.60 20.48 -23.98
C GLU A 221 5.39 21.92 -23.48
N GLU A 222 4.27 22.54 -23.84
CA GLU A 222 3.86 23.86 -23.37
C GLU A 222 3.69 23.90 -21.84
N HIS A 223 3.12 22.82 -21.27
CA HIS A 223 3.01 22.66 -19.82
C HIS A 223 4.39 22.57 -19.16
N LEU A 224 5.30 21.78 -19.74
CA LEU A 224 6.66 21.62 -19.23
C LEU A 224 7.47 22.93 -19.28
N ARG A 225 7.38 23.67 -20.39
CA ARG A 225 8.04 24.97 -20.58
C ARG A 225 7.54 26.05 -19.63
N ALA A 226 6.27 25.97 -19.21
CA ALA A 226 5.68 26.94 -18.29
C ALA A 226 6.12 26.72 -16.83
N GLN A 227 6.76 25.60 -16.51
CA GLN A 227 7.20 25.27 -15.15
C GLN A 227 8.68 25.58 -14.91
N SER A 228 9.01 25.98 -13.68
CA SER A 228 10.39 25.96 -13.18
C SER A 228 10.67 24.64 -12.46
N LEU A 229 11.95 24.26 -12.37
CA LEU A 229 12.35 23.05 -11.64
C LEU A 229 11.92 23.11 -10.16
N GLU A 230 12.04 24.28 -9.52
CA GLU A 230 11.59 24.48 -8.13
C GLU A 230 10.10 24.16 -7.97
N VAL A 231 9.25 24.73 -8.82
CA VAL A 231 7.81 24.50 -8.80
C VAL A 231 7.50 23.03 -9.05
N ALA A 232 8.16 22.43 -10.04
CA ALA A 232 8.00 21.02 -10.35
C ALA A 232 8.36 20.12 -9.17
N LEU A 233 9.49 20.32 -8.49
CA LEU A 233 9.90 19.50 -7.34
C LEU A 233 8.89 19.60 -6.19
N LYS A 234 8.39 20.81 -5.88
CA LYS A 234 7.37 21.01 -4.84
C LYS A 234 6.07 20.31 -5.16
N ASP A 235 5.58 20.47 -6.38
CA ASP A 235 4.33 19.86 -6.83
C ASP A 235 4.46 18.33 -6.88
N ILE A 236 5.57 17.81 -7.39
CA ILE A 236 5.87 16.37 -7.40
C ILE A 236 5.86 15.81 -5.98
N TYR A 237 6.52 16.46 -5.03
CA TYR A 237 6.54 15.99 -3.65
C TYR A 237 5.13 15.93 -3.05
N LYS A 238 4.33 16.99 -3.24
CA LYS A 238 2.92 17.02 -2.83
C LYS A 238 2.10 15.91 -3.49
N TYR A 239 2.26 15.70 -4.80
CA TYR A 239 1.53 14.66 -5.54
C TYR A 239 1.84 13.27 -5.02
N LEU A 240 3.12 12.98 -4.78
CA LEU A 240 3.55 11.72 -4.20
C LEU A 240 2.98 11.51 -2.78
N GLN A 241 2.88 12.56 -1.97
CA GLN A 241 2.21 12.46 -0.66
C GLN A 241 0.70 12.17 -0.81
N GLN A 242 0.02 12.78 -1.79
CA GLN A 242 -1.40 12.48 -2.07
C GLN A 242 -1.59 11.01 -2.51
N TYR A 243 -0.70 10.48 -3.36
CA TYR A 243 -0.71 9.05 -3.72
C TYR A 243 -0.44 8.16 -2.52
N ALA A 244 0.45 8.57 -1.60
CA ALA A 244 0.76 7.79 -0.40
C ALA A 244 -0.47 7.65 0.51
N VAL A 245 -1.28 8.70 0.64
CA VAL A 245 -2.56 8.63 1.37
C VAL A 245 -3.48 7.55 0.78
N GLY A 246 -3.59 7.51 -0.55
CA GLY A 246 -4.39 6.51 -1.25
C GLY A 246 -3.84 5.10 -1.09
N LEU A 247 -2.56 4.89 -1.43
CA LEU A 247 -1.91 3.59 -1.37
C LEU A 247 -1.85 3.01 0.05
N GLU A 248 -1.64 3.83 1.09
CA GLU A 248 -1.72 3.36 2.48
C GLU A 248 -3.08 2.70 2.74
N GLN A 249 -4.18 3.36 2.33
CA GLN A 249 -5.51 2.79 2.50
C GLN A 249 -5.71 1.52 1.66
N VAL A 250 -5.20 1.48 0.43
CA VAL A 250 -5.22 0.26 -0.40
C VAL A 250 -4.49 -0.88 0.31
N VAL A 251 -3.29 -0.65 0.83
CA VAL A 251 -2.50 -1.67 1.55
C VAL A 251 -3.25 -2.20 2.77
N ILE A 252 -3.83 -1.30 3.57
CA ILE A 252 -4.64 -1.66 4.74
C ILE A 252 -5.78 -2.60 4.31
N ASP A 253 -6.49 -2.25 3.25
CA ASP A 253 -7.63 -2.99 2.76
C ASP A 253 -7.27 -4.34 2.14
N GLN A 254 -6.19 -4.41 1.36
CA GLN A 254 -5.68 -5.65 0.77
C GLN A 254 -5.17 -6.61 1.85
N LYS A 255 -4.55 -6.09 2.93
CA LYS A 255 -4.14 -6.90 4.09
C LYS A 255 -5.35 -7.40 4.88
N ALA A 256 -6.33 -6.54 5.14
CA ALA A 256 -7.53 -6.90 5.90
C ALA A 256 -8.40 -7.95 5.18
N SER A 257 -8.49 -7.88 3.86
CA SER A 257 -9.22 -8.85 3.02
C SER A 257 -8.46 -10.16 2.78
N GLY A 258 -7.16 -10.21 3.10
CA GLY A 258 -6.32 -11.37 2.80
C GLY A 258 -6.03 -11.57 1.31
N SER A 259 -6.16 -10.52 0.50
CA SER A 259 -5.98 -10.55 -0.96
C SER A 259 -4.61 -11.11 -1.38
N SER A 260 -4.56 -11.69 -2.59
CA SER A 260 -3.33 -12.12 -3.26
C SER A 260 -2.42 -10.94 -3.64
N TYR A 261 -2.96 -9.73 -3.74
CA TYR A 261 -2.22 -8.52 -4.15
C TYR A 261 -1.65 -7.70 -3.00
N LYS A 262 -1.88 -8.09 -1.74
CA LYS A 262 -1.40 -7.33 -0.57
C LYS A 262 0.10 -7.05 -0.61
N ASP A 263 0.90 -8.03 -1.03
CA ASP A 263 2.37 -7.89 -1.08
C ASP A 263 2.80 -6.99 -2.25
N LYS A 264 1.99 -6.92 -3.33
CA LYS A 264 2.24 -6.02 -4.47
C LYS A 264 1.99 -4.57 -4.09
N PHE A 265 0.85 -4.29 -3.48
CA PHE A 265 0.54 -2.94 -3.01
C PHE A 265 1.48 -2.48 -1.88
N ASP A 266 1.84 -3.37 -0.95
CA ASP A 266 2.79 -3.05 0.13
C ASP A 266 4.19 -2.72 -0.42
N TYR A 267 4.59 -3.40 -1.50
CA TYR A 267 5.83 -3.11 -2.19
C TYR A 267 5.75 -1.78 -2.97
N ASP A 268 4.65 -1.48 -3.65
CA ASP A 268 4.44 -0.18 -4.30
C ASP A 268 4.44 0.99 -3.29
N GLU A 269 3.81 0.82 -2.13
CA GLU A 269 3.87 1.82 -1.03
C GLU A 269 5.32 2.07 -0.60
N SER A 270 6.12 1.00 -0.52
CA SER A 270 7.55 1.09 -0.17
C SER A 270 8.38 1.78 -1.27
N LEU A 271 8.11 1.49 -2.54
CA LEU A 271 8.77 2.14 -3.68
C LEU A 271 8.40 3.62 -3.75
N LEU A 272 7.13 3.97 -3.55
CA LEU A 272 6.68 5.36 -3.46
C LEU A 272 7.41 6.12 -2.35
N ARG A 273 7.60 5.51 -1.17
CA ARG A 273 8.38 6.13 -0.09
C ARG A 273 9.82 6.41 -0.50
N ASN A 274 10.46 5.54 -1.29
CA ASN A 274 11.81 5.77 -1.78
C ASN A 274 11.84 6.96 -2.76
N VAL A 275 10.86 7.06 -3.66
CA VAL A 275 10.75 8.22 -4.59
C VAL A 275 10.55 9.51 -3.80
N LEU A 276 9.61 9.51 -2.85
CA LEU A 276 9.37 10.64 -1.94
C LEU A 276 10.65 11.09 -1.23
N CYS A 277 11.46 10.14 -0.77
CA CYS A 277 12.70 10.44 -0.09
C CYS A 277 13.72 11.11 -1.01
N GLU A 278 13.98 10.58 -2.21
CA GLU A 278 14.91 11.22 -3.13
C GLU A 278 14.44 12.60 -3.60
N VAL A 279 13.12 12.82 -3.74
CA VAL A 279 12.58 14.16 -4.02
C VAL A 279 12.86 15.11 -2.85
N GLN A 280 12.67 14.67 -1.61
CA GLN A 280 12.97 15.47 -0.42
C GLN A 280 14.46 15.86 -0.35
N VAL A 281 15.35 14.92 -0.65
CA VAL A 281 16.81 15.16 -0.74
C VAL A 281 17.11 16.18 -1.85
N ALA A 282 16.56 16.00 -3.04
CA ALA A 282 16.77 16.94 -4.14
C ALA A 282 16.25 18.35 -3.82
N MET A 283 15.13 18.45 -3.11
CA MET A 283 14.62 19.74 -2.64
C MET A 283 15.56 20.40 -1.64
N GLN A 284 16.11 19.64 -0.69
CA GLN A 284 17.09 20.16 0.28
C GLN A 284 18.35 20.69 -0.42
N GLU A 285 18.94 19.88 -1.31
CA GLU A 285 20.14 20.24 -2.09
C GLU A 285 19.92 21.44 -3.03
N GLN A 286 18.67 21.74 -3.38
CA GLN A 286 18.29 22.87 -4.22
C GLN A 286 17.74 24.07 -3.42
N GLY A 287 17.73 23.99 -2.08
CA GLY A 287 17.15 25.06 -1.24
C GLY A 287 15.65 25.27 -1.44
N VAL A 288 14.93 24.23 -1.88
CA VAL A 288 13.51 24.29 -2.22
C VAL A 288 12.66 23.94 -1.01
N VAL A 289 11.86 24.91 -0.55
CA VAL A 289 10.91 24.69 0.55
C VAL A 289 9.66 23.97 0.04
N GLN A 290 9.33 22.84 0.67
CA GLN A 290 8.14 22.05 0.34
C GLN A 290 6.82 22.78 0.57
N HIS A 291 5.77 22.33 -0.12
CA HIS A 291 4.39 22.65 0.26
C HIS A 291 4.08 22.13 1.68
N PRO A 292 3.01 22.63 2.34
CA PRO A 292 2.53 22.05 3.58
C PRO A 292 2.31 20.54 3.45
N ASP A 293 2.71 19.79 4.48
CA ASP A 293 2.58 18.33 4.49
C ASP A 293 1.12 17.92 4.24
N VAL A 294 0.91 16.99 3.30
CA VAL A 294 -0.42 16.48 3.01
C VAL A 294 -0.94 15.66 4.20
N SER A 295 -2.04 16.11 4.78
CA SER A 295 -2.69 15.44 5.90
C SER A 295 -3.48 14.20 5.42
N PRO A 296 -3.58 13.13 6.22
CA PRO A 296 -4.35 11.95 5.83
C PRO A 296 -5.80 12.28 5.48
N ASP A 297 -6.42 13.26 6.13
CA ASP A 297 -7.84 13.61 5.98
C ASP A 297 -8.26 14.09 4.58
N ILE A 298 -7.33 14.37 3.66
CA ILE A 298 -7.67 14.68 2.25
C ILE A 298 -8.53 13.58 1.61
N MET A 299 -8.35 12.33 2.04
CA MET A 299 -9.20 11.21 1.67
C MET A 299 -10.35 11.11 2.68
N GLY A 300 -11.55 11.51 2.27
CA GLY A 300 -12.71 11.56 3.17
C GLY A 300 -13.02 10.21 3.86
N PRO A 301 -13.70 10.23 5.02
CA PRO A 301 -13.98 9.02 5.81
C PRO A 301 -14.81 7.98 5.04
N ALA A 302 -15.66 8.42 4.10
CA ALA A 302 -16.41 7.53 3.23
C ALA A 302 -15.49 6.59 2.43
N PHE A 303 -14.31 7.06 2.00
CA PHE A 303 -13.34 6.24 1.30
C PHE A 303 -12.56 5.29 2.22
N ARG A 304 -12.64 5.45 3.53
CA ARG A 304 -11.92 4.65 4.54
C ARG A 304 -12.81 3.70 5.31
N ASP A 305 -14.10 3.67 4.98
CA ASP A 305 -15.09 2.89 5.70
C ASP A 305 -14.76 1.39 5.56
N PRO A 306 -14.44 0.68 6.67
CA PRO A 306 -14.15 -0.74 6.63
C PRO A 306 -15.38 -1.57 6.22
N THR A 307 -16.59 -1.02 6.34
CA THR A 307 -17.85 -1.65 5.96
C THR A 307 -18.23 -1.42 4.49
N MET A 308 -17.42 -0.63 3.75
CA MET A 308 -17.61 -0.40 2.33
C MET A 308 -17.68 -1.73 1.55
N ASN A 309 -18.64 -1.83 0.65
CA ASN A 309 -18.78 -2.98 -0.24
C ASN A 309 -17.50 -3.21 -1.07
N SER A 310 -17.09 -4.48 -1.20
CA SER A 310 -15.84 -4.88 -1.84
C SER A 310 -15.71 -4.43 -3.29
N THR A 311 -16.81 -4.37 -4.06
CA THR A 311 -16.80 -3.86 -5.43
C THR A 311 -16.39 -2.39 -5.48
N PHE A 312 -16.94 -1.54 -4.61
CA PHE A 312 -16.55 -0.13 -4.55
C PHE A 312 -15.10 0.04 -4.10
N ARG A 313 -14.69 -0.77 -3.12
CA ARG A 313 -13.31 -0.78 -2.63
C ARG A 313 -12.33 -1.13 -3.76
N ASN A 314 -12.63 -2.17 -4.53
CA ASN A 314 -11.81 -2.59 -5.66
C ASN A 314 -11.74 -1.50 -6.74
N VAL A 315 -12.87 -0.87 -7.09
CA VAL A 315 -12.88 0.25 -8.05
C VAL A 315 -12.04 1.43 -7.54
N ARG A 316 -12.14 1.77 -6.25
CA ARG A 316 -11.32 2.81 -5.62
C ARG A 316 -9.84 2.47 -5.70
N ASP A 317 -9.47 1.24 -5.34
CA ASP A 317 -8.08 0.75 -5.39
C ASP A 317 -7.52 0.82 -6.80
N TRP A 318 -8.32 0.44 -7.80
CA TRP A 318 -7.96 0.56 -9.21
C TRP A 318 -7.73 2.03 -9.62
N ILE A 319 -8.63 2.94 -9.27
CA ILE A 319 -8.49 4.37 -9.61
C ILE A 319 -7.21 4.94 -8.97
N ILE A 320 -6.94 4.61 -7.71
CA ILE A 320 -5.72 5.04 -7.01
C ILE A 320 -4.48 4.47 -7.71
N LEU A 321 -4.44 3.18 -8.04
CA LEU A 321 -3.32 2.54 -8.73
C LEU A 321 -3.09 3.15 -10.12
N ARG A 322 -4.15 3.39 -10.88
CA ARG A 322 -4.09 4.01 -12.21
C ARG A 322 -3.52 5.42 -12.14
N ASP A 323 -4.02 6.23 -11.21
CA ASP A 323 -3.57 7.62 -11.08
C ASP A 323 -2.16 7.70 -10.52
N TYR A 324 -1.77 6.77 -9.66
CA TYR A 324 -0.38 6.60 -9.23
C TYR A 324 0.55 6.29 -10.41
N MET A 325 0.19 5.34 -11.29
CA MET A 325 0.96 5.07 -12.51
C MET A 325 1.02 6.31 -13.42
N ASN A 326 -0.09 7.02 -13.60
CA ASN A 326 -0.16 8.25 -14.40
C ASN A 326 0.77 9.34 -13.83
N GLY A 327 0.79 9.45 -12.50
CA GLY A 327 1.66 10.36 -11.75
C GLY A 327 3.14 10.02 -11.89
N LEU A 328 3.52 8.76 -11.80
CA LEU A 328 4.90 8.34 -12.02
C LEU A 328 5.38 8.63 -13.45
N GLU A 329 4.54 8.37 -14.45
CA GLU A 329 4.86 8.76 -15.84
C GLU A 329 5.04 10.27 -15.98
N TYR A 330 4.18 11.07 -15.33
CA TYR A 330 4.30 12.53 -15.34
C TYR A 330 5.62 12.98 -14.70
N ILE A 331 5.99 12.43 -13.55
CA ILE A 331 7.24 12.73 -12.84
C ILE A 331 8.44 12.42 -13.73
N ILE A 332 8.47 11.22 -14.32
CA ILE A 332 9.55 10.79 -15.22
C ILE A 332 9.69 11.79 -16.38
N GLN A 333 8.60 12.10 -17.07
CA GLN A 333 8.63 12.99 -18.23
C GLN A 333 9.03 14.43 -17.86
N THR A 334 8.55 14.92 -16.71
CA THR A 334 8.87 16.27 -16.22
C THR A 334 10.34 16.38 -15.85
N LEU A 335 10.89 15.42 -15.11
CA LEU A 335 12.29 15.48 -14.69
C LEU A 335 13.25 15.17 -15.84
N GLU A 336 12.89 14.28 -16.77
CA GLU A 336 13.68 14.08 -18.00
C GLU A 336 13.72 15.32 -18.89
N TYR A 337 12.70 16.19 -18.84
CA TYR A 337 12.73 17.48 -19.50
C TYR A 337 13.75 18.44 -18.86
N PHE A 338 13.76 18.55 -17.53
CA PHE A 338 14.70 19.41 -16.81
C PHE A 338 16.15 18.89 -16.81
N SER A 339 16.37 17.59 -16.98
CA SER A 339 17.72 17.00 -17.10
C SER A 339 18.40 17.30 -18.44
N LYS A 340 17.69 17.82 -19.45
CA LYS A 340 18.26 18.16 -20.75
C LYS A 340 18.79 19.61 -20.75
N PRO A 341 19.91 19.89 -21.43
CA PRO A 341 20.33 21.28 -21.66
C PRO A 341 19.23 22.03 -22.40
N GLN A 342 18.72 23.12 -21.83
CA GLN A 342 17.81 24.01 -22.54
C GLN A 342 18.65 24.92 -23.46
N HIS A 343 18.36 24.89 -24.76
CA HIS A 343 19.05 25.69 -25.78
C HIS A 343 18.46 27.07 -25.96
#